data_AF-A0A7W1R445-F1
#
_entry.id   AF-A0A7W1R445-F1
#
_cell.length_a   1.000
_cell.length_b   1.000
_cell.length_c   1.000
_cell.angle_alpha   90.00
_cell.angle_beta   90.00
_cell.angle_gamma   90.00
#
_symmetry.space_group_name_H-M   'P 1'
#
loop_
_entity.id
_entity.type
_entity.pdbx_description
1 polymer ?
#
loop_
_entity_poly.entity_id
_entity_poly.type
_entity_poly.pdbx_seq_one_letter_code
_entity_poly.pdbx_strand_id
1 'polypeptide(L)'
;MQADAATVALLRQSQRRRRATAGSSLLRVRALAADPHLFAMAAAVTDGNHRDHRVGGRPAAYPDWCLVLFGACIRIFGSASATARALSDQALWADVVATAQPLLTGEAEARIPVVGPNRDHWGYFCKHRVTPKVLQKLLHLHRDLAVARAREVGLLNPADSYPAGGYTRDHVVGIDGKVFDSPLRTLDTERVDRATGLIRAVRQDPARQRYGEAGTDGLVWGTKFAIASVRSPLANHRVILGIT
;
A
#
# COMPACT_ATOMS: atom_id res chain seq x y z
N MET A 1 -33.10 -14.75 -2.10
CA MET A 1 -32.12 -15.57 -2.83
C MET A 1 -31.16 -16.18 -1.82
N GLN A 2 -31.45 -17.40 -1.32
CA GLN A 2 -30.59 -18.09 -0.35
C GLN A 2 -29.42 -18.75 -1.10
N ALA A 3 -28.18 -18.44 -0.71
CA ALA A 3 -27.00 -19.07 -1.31
C ALA A 3 -26.95 -20.55 -0.94
N ASP A 4 -26.85 -21.42 -1.95
CA ASP A 4 -26.80 -22.88 -1.82
C ASP A 4 -25.66 -23.33 -0.87
N ALA A 5 -25.91 -24.37 -0.07
CA ALA A 5 -25.00 -24.91 0.93
C ALA A 5 -23.64 -25.31 0.32
N ALA A 6 -23.62 -25.74 -0.95
CA ALA A 6 -22.40 -26.00 -1.71
C ALA A 6 -21.57 -24.72 -1.97
N THR A 7 -22.23 -23.59 -2.25
CA THR A 7 -21.59 -22.28 -2.45
C THR A 7 -21.01 -21.77 -1.13
N VAL A 8 -21.75 -21.91 -0.04
CA VAL A 8 -21.28 -21.54 1.31
C VAL A 8 -20.11 -22.44 1.75
N ALA A 9 -20.13 -23.74 1.42
CA ALA A 9 -19.03 -24.66 1.67
C ALA A 9 -17.77 -24.29 0.85
N LEU A 10 -17.91 -23.96 -0.43
CA LEU A 10 -16.80 -23.50 -1.29
C LEU A 10 -16.18 -22.18 -0.77
N LEU A 11 -17.04 -21.24 -0.31
CA LEU A 11 -16.61 -19.99 0.30
C LEU A 11 -15.89 -20.20 1.64
N ARG A 12 -16.34 -21.13 2.49
CA ARG A 12 -15.68 -21.48 3.76
C ARG A 12 -14.36 -22.23 3.55
N GLN A 13 -14.29 -23.13 2.56
CA GLN A 13 -13.07 -23.81 2.15
C GLN A 13 -12.01 -22.81 1.64
N SER A 14 -12.44 -21.69 1.04
CA SER A 14 -11.57 -20.60 0.63
C SER A 14 -10.93 -19.85 1.81
N GLN A 15 -11.66 -19.58 2.91
CA GLN A 15 -11.12 -18.80 4.03
C GLN A 15 -10.04 -19.56 4.82
N ARG A 16 -10.21 -20.86 5.03
CA ARG A 16 -9.21 -21.71 5.70
C ARG A 16 -7.94 -21.82 4.87
N ARG A 17 -8.07 -22.06 3.54
CA ARG A 17 -6.92 -22.04 2.61
C ARG A 17 -6.25 -20.67 2.59
N ARG A 18 -7.02 -19.58 2.56
CA ARG A 18 -6.52 -18.19 2.62
C ARG A 18 -5.72 -17.93 3.90
N ARG A 19 -6.19 -18.37 5.07
CA ARG A 19 -5.45 -18.22 6.33
C ARG A 19 -4.19 -19.08 6.34
N ALA A 20 -4.25 -20.30 5.80
CA ALA A 20 -3.11 -21.19 5.71
C ALA A 20 -2.00 -20.64 4.81
N THR A 21 -2.34 -19.95 3.70
CA THR A 21 -1.35 -19.35 2.79
C THR A 21 -0.84 -17.98 3.20
N ALA A 22 -1.47 -17.29 4.17
CA ALA A 22 -1.08 -15.92 4.53
C ALA A 22 0.23 -15.83 5.34
N GLY A 23 0.70 -16.94 5.92
CA GLY A 23 1.84 -16.95 6.83
C GLY A 23 1.57 -16.24 8.17
N SER A 24 2.45 -16.45 9.16
CA SER A 24 2.39 -15.70 10.42
C SER A 24 2.80 -14.23 10.20
N SER A 25 2.40 -13.33 11.11
CA SER A 25 2.84 -11.93 11.06
C SER A 25 4.35 -11.80 10.99
N LEU A 26 5.08 -12.64 11.76
CA LEU A 26 6.55 -12.69 11.74
C LEU A 26 7.10 -13.03 10.35
N LEU A 27 6.59 -14.09 9.71
CA LEU A 27 7.03 -14.47 8.36
C LEU A 27 6.77 -13.35 7.35
N ARG A 28 5.64 -12.65 7.48
CA ARG A 28 5.31 -11.52 6.60
C ARG A 28 6.24 -10.33 6.82
N VAL A 29 6.61 -10.04 8.07
CA VAL A 29 7.58 -8.97 8.39
C VAL A 29 8.96 -9.31 7.85
N ARG A 30 9.44 -10.55 8.05
CA ARG A 30 10.71 -11.03 7.47
C ARG A 30 10.70 -10.94 5.95
N ALA A 31 9.60 -11.35 5.31
CA ALA A 31 9.47 -11.24 3.86
C ALA A 31 9.57 -9.79 3.36
N LEU A 32 9.03 -8.82 4.11
CA LEU A 32 9.21 -7.39 3.78
C LEU A 32 10.66 -6.94 4.01
N ALA A 33 11.28 -7.35 5.11
CA ALA A 33 12.66 -6.98 5.44
C ALA A 33 13.68 -7.56 4.44
N ALA A 34 13.36 -8.69 3.81
CA ALA A 34 14.16 -9.33 2.76
C ALA A 34 13.80 -8.86 1.34
N ASP A 35 12.85 -7.93 1.17
CA ASP A 35 12.38 -7.53 -0.16
C ASP A 35 13.23 -6.40 -0.77
N PRO A 36 14.02 -6.65 -1.83
CA PRO A 36 14.84 -5.61 -2.47
C PRO A 36 14.01 -4.44 -3.03
N HIS A 37 12.73 -4.67 -3.38
CA HIS A 37 11.85 -3.60 -3.88
C HIS A 37 11.54 -2.56 -2.80
N LEU A 38 11.52 -2.97 -1.52
CA LEU A 38 11.36 -2.06 -0.40
C LEU A 38 12.54 -1.10 -0.30
N PHE A 39 13.76 -1.61 -0.44
CA PHE A 39 14.98 -0.81 -0.40
C PHE A 39 15.10 0.10 -1.61
N ALA A 40 14.68 -0.33 -2.80
CA ALA A 40 14.60 0.52 -3.98
C ALA A 40 13.65 1.71 -3.76
N MET A 41 12.47 1.49 -3.16
CA MET A 41 11.56 2.57 -2.78
C MET A 41 12.18 3.51 -1.74
N ALA A 42 12.86 2.96 -0.73
CA ALA A 42 13.54 3.74 0.29
C ALA A 42 14.65 4.62 -0.27
N ALA A 43 15.47 4.08 -1.18
CA ALA A 43 16.51 4.84 -1.89
C ALA A 43 15.91 6.01 -2.67
N ALA A 44 14.78 5.80 -3.35
CA ALA A 44 14.08 6.88 -4.06
C ALA A 44 13.61 8.02 -3.13
N VAL A 45 13.25 7.70 -1.88
CA VAL A 45 12.95 8.72 -0.85
C VAL A 45 14.21 9.45 -0.42
N THR A 46 15.30 8.73 -0.15
CA THR A 46 16.59 9.31 0.23
C THR A 46 17.07 10.31 -0.83
N ASP A 47 17.11 9.88 -2.10
CA ASP A 47 17.55 10.70 -3.22
C ASP A 47 16.69 11.96 -3.40
N GLY A 48 15.36 11.78 -3.27
CA GLY A 48 14.40 12.87 -3.46
C GLY A 48 14.46 13.92 -2.36
N ASN A 49 15.14 13.63 -1.24
CA ASN A 49 15.29 14.50 -0.10
C ASN A 49 16.76 14.72 0.29
N HIS A 50 17.70 14.57 -0.67
CA HIS A 50 19.11 14.81 -0.43
C HIS A 50 19.28 16.22 0.15
N ARG A 51 19.78 16.29 1.39
CA ARG A 51 20.05 17.57 2.04
C ARG A 51 21.44 18.01 1.61
N ASP A 52 21.61 19.29 1.30
CA ASP A 52 22.94 19.86 1.17
C ASP A 52 23.58 19.85 2.57
N HIS A 53 24.63 19.03 2.74
CA HIS A 53 25.35 18.87 4.01
C HIS A 53 25.94 20.20 4.52
N ARG A 54 26.07 21.20 3.66
CA ARG A 54 26.54 22.55 4.01
C ARG A 54 25.55 23.35 4.85
N VAL A 55 24.26 23.01 4.81
CA VAL A 55 23.19 23.80 5.45
C VAL A 55 22.99 23.42 6.92
N GLY A 56 23.62 22.34 7.40
CA GLY A 56 23.46 21.86 8.76
C GLY A 56 22.06 21.28 9.03
N GLY A 57 21.96 20.39 10.02
CA GLY A 57 20.69 19.82 10.43
C GLY A 57 20.86 18.58 11.28
N ARG A 58 19.88 18.32 12.15
CA ARG A 58 19.86 17.10 12.95
C ARG A 58 19.81 15.88 12.02
N PRO A 59 20.70 14.88 12.20
CA PRO A 59 20.61 13.61 11.48
C PRO A 59 19.24 12.96 11.66
N ALA A 60 18.79 12.24 10.64
CA ALA A 60 17.56 11.45 10.75
C ALA A 60 17.74 10.39 11.85
N ALA A 61 16.71 10.21 12.68
CA ALA A 61 16.74 9.21 13.75
C ALA A 61 16.73 7.77 13.22
N TYR A 62 16.19 7.56 12.01
CA TYR A 62 16.13 6.28 11.33
C TYR A 62 16.47 6.48 9.84
N PRO A 63 17.15 5.51 9.22
CA PRO A 63 17.22 5.41 7.76
C PRO A 63 15.82 5.33 7.13
N ASP A 64 15.64 5.83 5.91
CA ASP A 64 14.33 5.86 5.25
C ASP A 64 13.74 4.44 5.04
N TRP A 65 14.58 3.40 4.86
CA TRP A 65 14.11 2.01 4.71
C TRP A 65 13.34 1.51 5.93
N CYS A 66 13.73 1.93 7.14
CA CYS A 66 13.02 1.58 8.37
C CYS A 66 11.59 2.13 8.34
N LEU A 67 11.40 3.33 7.79
CA LEU A 67 10.11 4.03 7.76
C LEU A 67 9.23 3.53 6.60
N VAL A 68 9.82 3.17 5.46
CA VAL A 68 9.11 2.45 4.38
C VAL A 68 8.64 1.08 4.89
N LEU A 69 9.48 0.34 5.60
CA LEU A 69 9.12 -0.93 6.24
C LEU A 69 8.01 -0.75 7.28
N PHE A 70 8.10 0.28 8.11
CA PHE A 70 7.04 0.62 9.06
C PHE A 70 5.70 0.78 8.34
N GLY A 71 5.67 1.58 7.26
CA GLY A 71 4.48 1.78 6.44
C GLY A 71 3.89 0.48 5.88
N ALA A 72 4.75 -0.41 5.37
CA ALA A 72 4.32 -1.73 4.87
C ALA A 72 3.78 -2.64 5.99
N CYS A 73 4.40 -2.60 7.18
CA CYS A 73 3.98 -3.37 8.34
C CYS A 73 2.60 -2.97 8.89
N ILE A 74 2.13 -1.73 8.62
CA ILE A 74 0.75 -1.32 8.95
C ILE A 74 -0.27 -2.28 8.34
N ARG A 75 -0.03 -2.83 7.15
CA ARG A 75 -0.95 -3.78 6.52
C ARG A 75 -0.94 -5.16 7.19
N ILE A 76 0.14 -5.50 7.90
CA ILE A 76 0.30 -6.74 8.67
C ILE A 76 -0.38 -6.59 10.03
N PHE A 77 -0.05 -5.53 10.77
CA PHE A 77 -0.53 -5.32 12.16
C PHE A 77 -1.84 -4.52 12.25
N GLY A 78 -2.34 -4.00 11.13
CA GLY A 78 -3.64 -3.34 11.00
C GLY A 78 -3.65 -1.85 11.34
N SER A 79 -2.63 -1.31 12.01
CA SER A 79 -2.54 0.12 12.34
C SER A 79 -1.11 0.57 12.62
N ALA A 80 -0.84 1.87 12.48
CA ALA A 80 0.45 2.45 12.85
C ALA A 80 0.80 2.24 14.33
N SER A 81 -0.18 2.34 15.23
CA SER A 81 0.04 2.12 16.67
C SER A 81 0.39 0.66 16.99
N ALA A 82 -0.26 -0.30 16.35
CA ALA A 82 0.07 -1.71 16.51
C ALA A 82 1.46 -2.04 15.92
N THR A 83 1.79 -1.46 14.76
CA THR A 83 3.13 -1.58 14.17
C THR A 83 4.20 -1.02 15.10
N ALA A 84 4.00 0.16 15.69
CA ALA A 84 4.96 0.76 16.62
C ALA A 84 5.20 -0.13 17.84
N ARG A 85 4.14 -0.72 18.43
CA ARG A 85 4.29 -1.66 19.55
C ARG A 85 5.01 -2.94 19.16
N ALA A 86 4.74 -3.47 17.96
CA ALA A 86 5.43 -4.66 17.47
C ALA A 86 6.91 -4.36 17.25
N LEU A 87 7.25 -3.29 16.53
CA LEU A 87 8.63 -2.94 16.21
C LEU A 87 9.43 -2.38 17.40
N SER A 88 8.78 -2.01 18.50
CA SER A 88 9.46 -1.71 19.77
C SER A 88 9.96 -2.96 20.50
N ASP A 89 9.48 -4.16 20.13
CA ASP A 89 10.04 -5.41 20.63
C ASP A 89 11.45 -5.59 20.04
N GLN A 90 12.46 -5.61 20.92
CA GLN A 90 13.85 -5.64 20.51
C GLN A 90 14.22 -6.94 19.79
N ALA A 91 13.61 -8.07 20.14
CA ALA A 91 13.91 -9.35 19.50
C ALA A 91 13.36 -9.37 18.06
N LEU A 92 12.12 -8.90 17.86
CA LEU A 92 11.55 -8.75 16.53
C LEU A 92 12.35 -7.76 15.68
N TRP A 93 12.74 -6.62 16.26
CA TRP A 93 13.52 -5.62 15.52
C TRP A 93 14.90 -6.11 15.15
N ALA A 94 15.61 -6.80 16.06
CA ALA A 94 16.89 -7.41 15.76
C ALA A 94 16.78 -8.43 14.61
N ASP A 95 15.72 -9.24 14.60
CA ASP A 95 15.43 -10.19 13.52
C ASP A 95 15.15 -9.48 12.18
N VAL A 96 14.40 -8.38 12.20
CA VAL A 96 14.17 -7.52 11.02
C VAL A 96 15.49 -6.98 10.47
N VAL A 97 16.34 -6.43 11.33
CA VAL A 97 17.63 -5.85 10.95
C VAL A 97 18.55 -6.93 10.39
N ALA A 98 18.64 -8.08 11.05
CA ALA A 98 19.44 -9.21 10.57
C ALA A 98 18.94 -9.72 9.21
N THR A 99 17.62 -9.74 8.99
CA THR A 99 17.02 -10.14 7.71
C THR A 99 17.31 -9.12 6.60
N ALA A 100 17.28 -7.82 6.93
CA ALA A 100 17.57 -6.73 6.02
C ALA A 100 19.06 -6.59 5.66
N GLN A 101 19.93 -7.07 6.55
CA GLN A 101 21.39 -6.88 6.48
C GLN A 101 22.02 -7.13 5.10
N PRO A 102 21.69 -8.21 4.35
CA PRO A 102 22.30 -8.47 3.05
C PRO A 102 21.96 -7.42 1.98
N LEU A 103 20.92 -6.61 2.20
CA LEU A 103 20.44 -5.57 1.28
C LEU A 103 20.90 -4.17 1.68
N LEU A 104 21.48 -4.01 2.86
CA LEU A 104 21.99 -2.73 3.34
C LEU A 104 23.32 -2.41 2.69
N THR A 105 23.50 -1.14 2.31
CA THR A 105 24.76 -0.63 1.74
C THR A 105 25.18 0.65 2.46
N GLY A 106 26.48 0.77 2.73
CA GLY A 106 27.11 2.02 3.24
C GLY A 106 26.55 2.53 4.57
N GLU A 107 26.24 3.83 4.65
CA GLU A 107 25.82 4.52 5.88
C GLU A 107 24.50 3.99 6.49
N ALA A 108 23.70 3.25 5.74
CA ALA A 108 22.42 2.73 6.20
C ALA A 108 22.57 1.72 7.35
N GLU A 109 23.70 1.02 7.41
CA GLU A 109 24.03 0.04 8.44
C GLU A 109 24.48 0.70 9.75
N ALA A 110 25.26 1.79 9.66
CA ALA A 110 25.92 2.40 10.80
C ALA A 110 24.99 3.17 11.77
N ARG A 111 23.72 3.37 11.42
CA ARG A 111 22.80 4.27 12.15
C ARG A 111 21.49 3.60 12.58
N ILE A 112 21.44 2.28 12.64
CA ILE A 112 20.21 1.56 12.98
C ILE A 112 20.03 1.54 14.50
N PRO A 113 18.94 2.12 15.05
CA PRO A 113 18.69 2.08 16.48
C PRO A 113 18.35 0.66 16.97
N VAL A 114 18.47 0.44 18.28
CA VAL A 114 18.22 -0.85 18.93
C VAL A 114 16.74 -1.27 18.92
N VAL A 115 15.83 -0.32 18.72
CA VAL A 115 14.39 -0.55 18.58
C VAL A 115 13.90 0.06 17.28
N GLY A 116 12.81 -0.46 16.74
CA GLY A 116 12.23 0.06 15.50
C GLY A 116 11.54 1.42 15.66
N PRO A 117 11.16 2.05 14.53
CA PRO A 117 10.49 3.35 14.55
C PRO A 117 9.15 3.31 15.30
N ASN A 118 8.77 4.46 15.88
CA ASN A 118 7.46 4.66 16.47
C ASN A 118 6.52 5.41 15.51
N ARG A 119 5.29 5.66 15.96
CA ARG A 119 4.26 6.35 15.18
C ARG A 119 4.65 7.80 14.83
N ASP A 120 5.37 8.49 15.71
CA ASP A 120 5.73 9.89 15.50
C ASP A 120 6.80 10.02 14.41
N HIS A 121 7.77 9.10 14.38
CA HIS A 121 8.74 9.01 13.29
C HIS A 121 8.05 8.76 11.94
N TRP A 122 7.06 7.86 11.92
CA TRP A 122 6.25 7.62 10.72
C TRP A 122 5.45 8.85 10.29
N GLY A 123 4.78 9.53 11.22
CA GLY A 123 4.03 10.75 10.94
C GLY A 123 4.93 11.87 10.40
N TYR A 124 6.11 12.05 10.99
CA TYR A 124 7.10 13.00 10.51
C TYR A 124 7.58 12.67 9.09
N PHE A 125 7.86 11.39 8.82
CA PHE A 125 8.27 10.90 7.51
C PHE A 125 7.22 11.20 6.43
N CYS A 126 5.95 10.83 6.66
CA CYS A 126 4.89 11.13 5.72
C CYS A 126 4.75 12.63 5.45
N LYS A 127 4.83 13.45 6.50
CA LYS A 127 4.63 14.90 6.38
C LYS A 127 5.79 15.63 5.70
N HIS A 128 7.04 15.21 5.93
CA HIS A 128 8.21 16.00 5.54
C HIS A 128 9.13 15.31 4.52
N ARG A 129 9.02 14.00 4.32
CA ARG A 129 9.88 13.23 3.39
C ARG A 129 9.12 12.79 2.15
N VAL A 130 7.83 12.51 2.28
CA VAL A 130 6.97 12.11 1.14
C VAL A 130 6.30 13.36 0.54
N THR A 131 7.12 14.25 -0.02
CA THR A 131 6.61 15.43 -0.74
C THR A 131 5.85 15.02 -2.01
N PRO A 132 5.00 15.87 -2.61
CA PRO A 132 4.27 15.52 -3.83
C PRO A 132 5.18 15.03 -4.98
N LYS A 133 6.37 15.64 -5.12
CA LYS A 133 7.39 15.22 -6.09
C LYS A 133 7.91 13.82 -5.81
N VAL A 134 8.27 13.55 -4.54
CA VAL A 134 8.74 12.22 -4.11
C VAL A 134 7.63 11.19 -4.28
N LEU A 135 6.40 11.52 -3.92
CA LEU A 135 5.24 10.65 -4.09
C LEU A 135 5.02 10.25 -5.56
N GLN A 136 5.08 11.20 -6.49
CA GLN A 136 4.98 10.88 -7.93
C GLN A 136 6.11 9.94 -8.38
N LYS A 137 7.35 10.18 -7.95
CA LYS A 137 8.49 9.27 -8.21
C LYS A 137 8.23 7.87 -7.66
N LEU A 138 7.72 7.77 -6.42
CA LEU A 138 7.38 6.50 -5.80
C LEU A 138 6.24 5.77 -6.53
N LEU A 139 5.23 6.49 -7.03
CA LEU A 139 4.14 5.88 -7.79
C LEU A 139 4.64 5.28 -9.12
N HIS A 140 5.50 5.98 -9.84
CA HIS A 140 6.12 5.44 -11.05
C HIS A 140 7.00 4.22 -10.73
N LEU A 141 7.92 4.37 -9.77
CA LEU A 141 8.78 3.27 -9.36
C LEU A 141 7.99 2.05 -8.87
N HIS A 142 6.91 2.26 -8.12
CA HIS A 142 6.05 1.17 -7.67
C HIS A 142 5.44 0.39 -8.84
N ARG A 143 4.97 1.06 -9.89
CA ARG A 143 4.41 0.39 -11.08
C ARG A 143 5.46 -0.52 -11.74
N ASP A 144 6.67 -0.02 -11.92
CA ASP A 144 7.76 -0.77 -12.54
C ASP A 144 8.16 -1.99 -11.68
N LEU A 145 8.35 -1.77 -10.37
CA LEU A 145 8.69 -2.82 -9.42
C LEU A 145 7.55 -3.86 -9.27
N ALA A 146 6.30 -3.43 -9.37
CA ALA A 146 5.15 -4.34 -9.33
C ALA A 146 5.08 -5.23 -10.58
N VAL A 147 5.36 -4.68 -11.77
CA VAL A 147 5.45 -5.48 -13.00
C VAL A 147 6.61 -6.47 -12.93
N ALA A 148 7.77 -6.03 -12.43
CA ALA A 148 8.91 -6.92 -12.19
C ALA A 148 8.55 -8.05 -11.20
N ARG A 149 7.96 -7.71 -10.05
CA ARG A 149 7.50 -8.69 -9.06
C ARG A 149 6.46 -9.65 -9.63
N ALA A 150 5.53 -9.17 -10.46
CA ALA A 150 4.56 -10.04 -11.12
C ALA A 150 5.27 -11.11 -11.96
N ARG A 151 6.26 -10.71 -12.76
CA ARG A 151 7.06 -11.64 -13.59
C ARG A 151 7.90 -12.60 -12.75
N GLU A 152 8.54 -12.11 -11.68
CA GLU A 152 9.32 -12.94 -10.75
C GLU A 152 8.49 -14.08 -10.14
N VAL A 153 7.21 -13.84 -9.86
CA VAL A 153 6.30 -14.84 -9.28
C VAL A 153 5.51 -15.61 -10.35
N GLY A 154 5.94 -15.54 -11.61
CA GLY A 154 5.38 -16.29 -12.74
C GLY A 154 4.07 -15.73 -13.30
N LEU A 155 3.77 -14.45 -13.09
CA LEU A 155 2.60 -13.76 -13.65
C LEU A 155 3.02 -12.85 -14.80
N LEU A 156 2.15 -12.68 -15.80
CA LEU A 156 2.40 -11.81 -16.95
C LEU A 156 3.73 -12.12 -17.69
N ASN A 157 4.08 -13.40 -17.82
CA ASN A 157 5.28 -13.81 -18.54
C ASN A 157 5.12 -13.49 -20.04
N PRO A 158 5.96 -12.62 -20.63
CA PRO A 158 5.84 -12.25 -22.04
C PRO A 158 6.16 -13.39 -23.01
N ALA A 159 6.84 -14.44 -22.55
CA ALA A 159 7.15 -15.62 -23.36
C ALA A 159 5.96 -16.58 -23.49
N ASP A 160 4.95 -16.44 -22.63
CA ASP A 160 3.80 -17.34 -22.70
C ASP A 160 2.87 -16.92 -23.84
N SER A 161 2.56 -17.87 -24.71
CA SER A 161 1.52 -17.71 -25.73
C SER A 161 0.26 -18.44 -25.29
N TYR A 162 -0.83 -17.70 -25.12
CA TYR A 162 -2.13 -18.26 -24.80
C TYR A 162 -3.06 -18.16 -26.00
N PRO A 163 -3.74 -19.25 -26.38
CA PRO A 163 -4.75 -19.19 -27.42
C PRO A 163 -5.89 -18.25 -26.98
N ALA A 164 -6.53 -17.59 -27.95
CA ALA A 164 -7.71 -16.78 -27.68
C ALA A 164 -8.78 -17.64 -26.96
N GLY A 165 -9.19 -17.21 -25.77
CA GLY A 165 -10.14 -17.95 -24.92
C GLY A 165 -9.51 -18.89 -23.87
N GLY A 166 -8.19 -19.10 -23.91
CA GLY A 166 -7.44 -19.89 -22.92
C GLY A 166 -6.93 -19.08 -21.72
N TYR A 167 -7.31 -17.80 -21.59
CA TYR A 167 -6.78 -16.93 -20.54
C TYR A 167 -7.26 -17.34 -19.15
N THR A 168 -6.31 -17.62 -18.27
CA THR A 168 -6.50 -17.76 -16.83
C THR A 168 -6.21 -16.44 -16.10
N ARG A 169 -6.53 -16.37 -14.79
CA ARG A 169 -6.48 -15.12 -13.99
C ARG A 169 -5.08 -14.48 -13.88
N ASP A 170 -4.04 -15.26 -14.10
CA ASP A 170 -2.63 -14.89 -14.12
C ASP A 170 -2.18 -14.23 -15.43
N HIS A 171 -2.99 -14.33 -16.49
CA HIS A 171 -2.75 -13.69 -17.79
C HIS A 171 -3.54 -12.40 -17.99
N VAL A 172 -4.45 -12.08 -17.07
CA VAL A 172 -5.35 -10.94 -17.19
C VAL A 172 -5.08 -9.93 -16.08
N VAL A 173 -4.97 -8.67 -16.46
CA VAL A 173 -4.99 -7.55 -15.52
C VAL A 173 -6.43 -7.24 -15.17
N GLY A 174 -6.79 -7.49 -13.91
CA GLY A 174 -8.07 -7.09 -13.35
C GLY A 174 -8.02 -5.66 -12.84
N ILE A 175 -8.99 -4.84 -13.21
CA ILE A 175 -9.16 -3.47 -12.71
C ILE A 175 -10.37 -3.46 -11.77
N ASP A 176 -10.12 -3.15 -10.49
CA ASP A 176 -11.16 -3.09 -9.46
C ASP A 176 -11.41 -1.64 -9.03
N GLY A 177 -12.67 -1.20 -9.09
CA GLY A 177 -13.07 0.13 -8.69
C GLY A 177 -13.39 0.18 -7.21
N LYS A 178 -12.61 0.93 -6.43
CA LYS A 178 -12.81 1.10 -4.99
C LYS A 178 -13.25 2.52 -4.68
N VAL A 179 -14.32 2.67 -3.89
CA VAL A 179 -14.74 3.96 -3.36
C VAL A 179 -14.08 4.16 -2.00
N PHE A 180 -13.38 5.27 -1.83
CA PHE A 180 -12.80 5.72 -0.57
C PHE A 180 -13.50 6.98 -0.09
N ASP A 181 -13.39 7.24 1.21
CA ASP A 181 -13.74 8.57 1.73
C ASP A 181 -12.91 9.63 1.01
N SER A 182 -13.57 10.75 0.71
CA SER A 182 -12.91 11.83 -0.01
C SER A 182 -11.70 12.33 0.78
N PRO A 183 -10.54 12.49 0.13
CA PRO A 183 -9.37 13.09 0.76
C PRO A 183 -9.54 14.59 0.97
N LEU A 184 -10.52 15.21 0.28
CA LEU A 184 -10.83 16.62 0.46
C LEU A 184 -11.74 16.76 1.67
N ARG A 185 -11.40 17.72 2.54
CA ARG A 185 -12.35 18.17 3.56
C ARG A 185 -13.50 18.88 2.84
N THR A 186 -14.68 18.80 3.44
CA THR A 186 -15.84 19.59 3.03
C THR A 186 -15.44 21.06 2.94
N LEU A 187 -15.61 21.65 1.75
CA LEU A 187 -15.40 23.07 1.53
C LEU A 187 -16.69 23.80 1.86
N ASP A 188 -16.57 24.96 2.50
CA ASP A 188 -17.68 25.89 2.60
C ASP A 188 -17.81 26.59 1.24
N THR A 189 -18.87 26.25 0.52
CA THR A 189 -19.20 26.82 -0.79
C THR A 189 -20.53 27.51 -0.72
N GLU A 190 -20.71 28.61 -1.45
CA GLU A 190 -22.00 29.28 -1.52
C GLU A 190 -22.80 28.78 -2.73
N ARG A 191 -24.09 28.50 -2.53
CA ARG A 191 -25.02 28.15 -3.61
C ARG A 191 -26.23 29.08 -3.56
N VAL A 192 -26.55 29.66 -4.71
CA VAL A 192 -27.78 30.44 -4.89
C VAL A 192 -28.96 29.48 -5.00
N ASP A 193 -29.94 29.64 -4.13
CA ASP A 193 -31.25 29.02 -4.27
C ASP A 193 -31.98 29.63 -5.48
N ARG A 194 -32.23 28.83 -6.52
CA ARG A 194 -32.84 29.32 -7.76
C ARG A 194 -34.29 29.77 -7.59
N ALA A 195 -34.99 29.32 -6.55
CA ALA A 195 -36.38 29.71 -6.31
C ALA A 195 -36.49 30.99 -5.47
N THR A 196 -35.55 31.22 -4.56
CA THR A 196 -35.61 32.35 -3.62
C THR A 196 -34.56 33.44 -3.87
N GLY A 197 -33.56 33.18 -4.71
CA GLY A 197 -32.44 34.08 -4.98
C GLY A 197 -31.44 34.19 -3.83
N LEU A 198 -31.69 33.55 -2.68
CA LEU A 198 -30.86 33.66 -1.50
C LEU A 198 -29.59 32.80 -1.62
N ILE A 199 -28.47 33.36 -1.17
CA ILE A 199 -27.19 32.65 -1.07
C ILE A 199 -27.22 31.81 0.22
N ARG A 200 -27.00 30.50 0.10
CA ARG A 200 -26.86 29.59 1.23
C ARG A 200 -25.46 28.99 1.25
N ALA A 201 -24.86 28.92 2.44
CA ALA A 201 -23.66 28.13 2.66
C ALA A 201 -24.00 26.64 2.51
N VAL A 202 -23.33 25.99 1.57
CA VAL A 202 -23.42 24.57 1.27
C VAL A 202 -22.05 23.94 1.49
N ARG A 203 -22.07 22.90 2.31
CA ARG A 203 -20.95 22.00 2.53
C ARG A 203 -20.81 21.09 1.31
N GLN A 204 -19.88 21.42 0.41
CA GLN A 204 -19.61 20.62 -0.77
C GLN A 204 -18.21 20.03 -0.72
N ASP A 205 -18.13 18.74 -1.00
CA ASP A 205 -16.88 18.04 -1.20
C ASP A 205 -16.76 17.71 -2.69
N PRO A 206 -15.92 18.44 -3.45
CA PRO A 206 -15.90 18.33 -4.91
C PRO A 206 -15.32 17.00 -5.40
N ALA A 207 -14.59 16.27 -4.56
CA ALA A 207 -14.08 14.94 -4.89
C ALA A 207 -15.06 13.81 -4.49
N ARG A 208 -16.21 14.14 -3.88
CA ARG A 208 -17.22 13.18 -3.45
C ARG A 208 -18.32 13.06 -4.49
N GLN A 209 -18.39 11.90 -5.14
CA GLN A 209 -19.45 11.53 -6.06
C GLN A 209 -20.16 10.27 -5.60
N ARG A 210 -21.31 10.01 -6.23
CA ARG A 210 -22.18 8.89 -5.88
C ARG A 210 -21.92 7.75 -6.87
N TYR A 211 -21.53 6.59 -6.35
CA TYR A 211 -21.20 5.42 -7.15
C TYR A 211 -22.03 4.20 -6.73
N GLY A 212 -22.39 3.36 -7.70
CA GLY A 212 -22.88 2.01 -7.43
C GLY A 212 -21.72 1.09 -7.04
N GLU A 213 -21.89 0.31 -5.97
CA GLU A 213 -20.94 -0.72 -5.54
C GLU A 213 -21.48 -2.10 -5.90
N ALA A 214 -20.66 -2.91 -6.60
CA ALA A 214 -21.08 -4.23 -7.05
C ALA A 214 -21.43 -5.13 -5.85
N GLY A 215 -22.62 -5.73 -5.87
CA GLY A 215 -23.11 -6.63 -4.81
C GLY A 215 -23.91 -5.94 -3.70
N THR A 216 -24.25 -4.66 -3.85
CA THR A 216 -25.12 -3.91 -2.93
C THR A 216 -26.10 -3.06 -3.72
N ASP A 217 -27.37 -3.05 -3.32
CA ASP A 217 -28.39 -2.17 -3.91
C ASP A 217 -28.24 -0.69 -3.49
N GLY A 218 -27.12 -0.36 -2.83
CA GLY A 218 -26.83 0.94 -2.25
C GLY A 218 -25.85 1.76 -3.08
N LEU A 219 -26.08 3.07 -3.10
CA LEU A 219 -25.14 4.04 -3.64
C LEU A 219 -24.21 4.56 -2.52
N VAL A 220 -22.90 4.48 -2.75
CA VAL A 220 -21.88 4.95 -1.81
C VAL A 220 -21.33 6.30 -2.29
N TRP A 221 -21.09 7.20 -1.32
CA TRP A 221 -20.52 8.52 -1.59
C TRP A 221 -19.04 8.56 -1.23
N GLY A 222 -18.19 8.90 -2.20
CA GLY A 222 -16.75 8.99 -1.97
C GLY A 222 -16.00 9.37 -3.24
N THR A 223 -14.70 9.16 -3.25
CA THR A 223 -13.87 9.23 -4.45
C THR A 223 -13.60 7.82 -4.96
N LYS A 224 -13.85 7.57 -6.24
CA LYS A 224 -13.61 6.26 -6.85
C LYS A 224 -12.23 6.22 -7.49
N PHE A 225 -11.45 5.21 -7.12
CA PHE A 225 -10.16 4.92 -7.72
C PHE A 225 -10.20 3.54 -8.36
N ALA A 226 -9.43 3.34 -9.42
CA ALA A 226 -9.27 2.05 -10.05
C ALA A 226 -7.92 1.45 -9.62
N ILE A 227 -7.94 0.20 -9.17
CA ILE A 227 -6.76 -0.53 -8.74
C ILE A 227 -6.51 -1.65 -9.74
N ALA A 228 -5.40 -1.59 -10.46
CA ALA A 228 -4.97 -2.63 -11.36
C ALA A 228 -4.23 -3.73 -10.57
N SER A 229 -4.57 -4.99 -10.82
CA SER A 229 -3.89 -6.13 -10.20
C SER A 229 -3.88 -7.36 -11.10
N VAL A 230 -2.85 -8.18 -10.95
CA VAL A 230 -2.81 -9.54 -11.52
C VAL A 230 -2.89 -10.55 -10.38
N ARG A 231 -3.56 -11.68 -10.62
CA ARG A 231 -3.81 -12.70 -9.60
C ARG A 231 -3.32 -14.06 -10.08
N SER A 232 -2.56 -14.72 -9.22
CA SER A 232 -2.26 -16.13 -9.41
C SER A 232 -3.52 -16.99 -9.14
N PRO A 233 -3.58 -18.21 -9.67
CA PRO A 233 -4.55 -19.22 -9.26
C PRO A 233 -4.47 -19.54 -7.76
N LEU A 234 -3.31 -19.30 -7.12
CA LEU A 234 -3.12 -19.51 -5.69
C LEU A 234 -3.92 -18.51 -4.83
N ALA A 235 -4.51 -19.01 -3.74
CA ALA A 235 -5.29 -18.18 -2.84
C ALA A 235 -4.42 -17.09 -2.17
N ASN A 236 -4.92 -15.85 -2.19
CA ASN A 236 -4.25 -14.63 -1.69
C ASN A 236 -2.98 -14.20 -2.42
N HIS A 237 -2.66 -14.81 -3.57
CA HIS A 237 -1.50 -14.43 -4.34
C HIS A 237 -1.92 -13.44 -5.43
N ARG A 238 -1.69 -12.15 -5.16
CA ARG A 238 -1.98 -11.04 -6.07
C ARG A 238 -0.85 -10.01 -6.04
N VAL A 239 -0.56 -9.43 -7.18
CA VAL A 239 0.34 -8.28 -7.30
C VAL A 239 -0.48 -7.07 -7.71
N ILE A 240 -0.37 -5.98 -6.95
CA ILE A 240 -1.02 -4.70 -7.25
C ILE A 240 -0.09 -3.95 -8.19
N LEU A 241 -0.56 -3.68 -9.42
CA LEU A 241 0.23 -3.04 -10.47
C LEU A 241 0.20 -1.52 -10.36
N GLY A 242 -0.85 -0.97 -9.73
CA GLY A 242 -0.93 0.46 -9.46
C GLY A 242 -2.35 0.93 -9.19
N ILE A 243 -2.46 2.23 -8.92
CA ILE A 243 -3.70 2.97 -8.77
C ILE A 243 -3.79 3.98 -9.93
N THR A 244 -4.98 4.11 -10.50
CA THR A 244 -5.37 5.03 -11.57
C THR A 244 -6.61 5.81 -11.18
#